data_AF-A0A850Q2Y3-F1
#
_entry.id   AF-A0A850Q2Y3-F1
#
_cell.length_a   1.000
_cell.length_b   1.000
_cell.length_c   1.000
_cell.angle_alpha   90.00
_cell.angle_beta   90.00
_cell.angle_gamma   90.00
#
_symmetry.space_group_name_H-M   'P 1'
#
loop_
_entity.id
_entity.type
_entity.pdbx_description
1 polymer ?
#
loop_
_entity_poly.entity_id
_entity_poly.type
_entity_poly.pdbx_seq_one_letter_code
_entity_poly.pdbx_strand_id
1 'polypeptide(L)'
;MLSEQAKEAKREYYRKYKSSISDEAKEARNAYQRQWRRNNPDKLKEYNREYWERKAEQSLSKQGALDRAIQREYVEVPICEPADNDDLKEIIQQQAYRLHDLGCSLRAIGKQLGISHMMASRIIKDRKAL
;
A
#
# COMPACT_ATOMS: atom_id res chain seq x y z
N MET A 1 -13.31 26.71 3.84
CA MET A 1 -12.54 26.01 2.77
C MET A 1 -12.29 27.00 1.64
N LEU A 2 -11.06 27.10 1.09
CA LEU A 2 -10.81 27.94 -0.09
C LEU A 2 -11.63 27.42 -1.28
N SER A 3 -12.16 28.33 -2.11
CA SER A 3 -12.81 27.98 -3.38
C SER A 3 -11.80 27.31 -4.33
N GLU A 4 -12.28 26.44 -5.22
CA GLU A 4 -11.41 25.77 -6.20
C GLU A 4 -10.69 26.77 -7.11
N GLN A 5 -11.35 27.88 -7.46
CA GLN A 5 -10.74 28.98 -8.20
C GLN A 5 -9.55 29.60 -7.46
N ALA A 6 -9.66 29.82 -6.14
CA ALA A 6 -8.57 30.36 -5.34
C ALA A 6 -7.39 29.37 -5.20
N LYS A 7 -7.67 28.06 -5.13
CA LYS A 7 -6.63 27.02 -5.12
C LYS A 7 -5.88 26.96 -6.45
N GLU A 8 -6.60 27.06 -7.57
CA GLU A 8 -5.98 27.00 -8.89
C GLU A 8 -5.14 28.25 -9.18
N ALA A 9 -5.65 29.44 -8.85
CA ALA A 9 -4.87 30.68 -8.94
C ALA A 9 -3.56 30.60 -8.13
N LYS A 10 -3.61 30.03 -6.91
CA LYS A 10 -2.42 29.80 -6.09
C LYS A 10 -1.44 28.85 -6.78
N ARG A 11 -1.91 27.73 -7.34
CA ARG A 11 -1.06 26.76 -8.06
C ARG A 11 -0.40 27.39 -9.28
N GLU A 12 -1.16 28.12 -10.09
CA GLU A 12 -0.63 28.81 -11.28
C GLU A 12 0.44 29.82 -10.92
N TYR A 13 0.22 30.62 -9.88
CA TYR A 13 1.23 31.53 -9.34
C TYR A 13 2.52 30.78 -9.00
N TYR A 14 2.45 29.68 -8.25
CA TYR A 14 3.63 28.88 -7.91
C TYR A 14 4.29 28.20 -9.12
N ARG A 15 3.51 27.75 -10.12
CA ARG A 15 4.06 27.19 -11.37
C ARG A 15 4.87 28.25 -12.11
N LYS A 16 4.29 29.45 -12.28
CA LYS A 16 4.96 30.57 -12.95
C LYS A 16 6.21 31.01 -12.19
N TYR A 17 6.10 31.17 -10.87
CA TYR A 17 7.23 31.51 -10.00
C TYR A 17 8.35 30.47 -10.09
N LYS A 18 8.02 29.17 -10.04
CA LYS A 18 9.02 28.10 -10.16
C LYS A 18 9.68 28.10 -11.54
N SER A 19 8.92 28.40 -12.60
CA SER A 19 9.44 28.50 -13.97
C SER A 19 10.29 29.75 -14.19
N SER A 20 10.08 30.83 -13.42
CA SER A 20 10.85 32.08 -13.55
C SER A 20 12.17 32.06 -12.78
N ILE A 21 12.40 31.08 -11.91
CA ILE A 21 13.69 30.94 -11.21
C ILE A 21 14.72 30.34 -12.18
N SER A 22 15.79 31.11 -12.46
CA SER A 22 16.90 30.65 -13.29
C SER A 22 17.69 29.51 -12.64
N ASP A 23 18.43 28.76 -13.44
CA ASP A 23 19.20 27.62 -12.95
C ASP A 23 20.40 28.07 -12.11
N GLU A 24 21.00 29.22 -12.41
CA GLU A 24 22.08 29.82 -11.62
C GLU A 24 21.60 30.19 -10.22
N ALA A 25 20.39 30.75 -10.09
CA ALA A 25 19.81 31.09 -8.80
C ALA A 25 19.52 29.84 -7.95
N LYS A 26 19.08 28.74 -8.58
CA LYS A 26 18.92 27.44 -7.89
C LYS A 26 20.26 26.92 -7.42
N GLU A 27 21.29 26.99 -8.27
CA GLU A 27 22.59 26.43 -7.96
C GLU A 27 23.32 27.24 -6.88
N ALA A 28 23.22 28.57 -6.89
CA ALA A 28 23.74 29.42 -5.81
C ALA A 28 23.12 29.05 -4.45
N ARG A 29 21.79 28.85 -4.41
CA ARG A 29 21.09 28.40 -3.19
C ARG A 29 21.55 27.01 -2.76
N ASN A 30 21.68 26.07 -3.70
CA ASN A 30 22.13 24.71 -3.42
C ASN A 30 23.58 24.69 -2.90
N ALA A 31 24.47 25.49 -3.50
CA ALA A 31 25.86 25.62 -3.09
C ALA A 31 25.97 26.14 -1.65
N TYR A 32 25.23 27.20 -1.33
CA TYR A 32 25.11 27.72 0.03
C TYR A 32 24.63 26.63 1.02
N GLN A 33 23.56 25.91 0.68
CA GLN A 33 23.05 24.82 1.52
C GLN A 33 24.05 23.66 1.69
N ARG A 34 24.84 23.34 0.66
CA ARG A 34 25.91 22.32 0.76
C ARG A 34 26.99 22.79 1.72
N GLN A 35 27.43 24.04 1.60
CA GLN A 35 28.45 24.61 2.48
C GLN A 35 27.96 24.66 3.93
N TRP A 36 26.71 25.08 4.15
CA TRP A 36 26.12 25.08 5.48
C TRP A 36 26.09 23.68 6.09
N ARG A 37 25.68 22.64 5.34
CA ARG A 37 25.69 21.25 5.82
C ARG A 37 27.08 20.73 6.12
N ARG A 38 28.09 21.10 5.32
CA ARG A 38 29.50 20.75 5.57
C ARG A 38 30.00 21.36 6.88
N ASN A 39 29.60 22.60 7.16
CA ASN A 39 30.01 23.34 8.35
C ASN A 39 29.18 23.00 9.60
N ASN A 40 28.01 22.35 9.44
CA ASN A 40 27.09 22.04 10.53
C ASN A 40 26.65 20.57 10.53
N PRO A 41 27.58 19.59 10.60
CA PRO A 41 27.25 18.17 10.55
C PRO A 41 26.42 17.72 11.75
N ASP A 42 26.67 18.27 12.94
CA ASP A 42 25.97 17.86 14.16
C ASP A 42 24.51 18.30 14.17
N LYS A 43 24.23 19.53 13.73
CA LYS A 43 22.86 20.03 13.54
C LYS A 43 22.10 19.22 12.50
N LEU A 44 22.79 18.73 11.47
CA LEU A 44 22.16 17.87 10.47
C LEU A 44 21.76 16.51 11.05
N LYS A 45 22.60 15.92 11.92
CA LYS A 45 22.28 14.66 12.60
C LYS A 45 21.08 14.82 13.52
N GLU A 46 21.05 15.89 14.31
CA GLU A 46 19.93 16.23 15.19
C GLU A 46 18.63 16.42 14.41
N TYR A 47 18.66 17.26 13.36
CA TYR A 47 17.49 17.47 12.52
C TYR A 47 16.97 16.17 11.87
N ASN A 48 17.89 15.31 11.40
CA ASN A 48 17.51 14.01 10.84
C ASN A 48 16.90 13.10 11.90
N ARG A 49 17.45 13.07 13.12
CA ARG A 49 16.92 12.29 14.24
C ARG A 49 15.48 12.72 14.56
N GLU A 50 15.27 14.02 14.80
CA GLU A 50 13.95 14.59 15.08
C GLU A 50 12.95 14.33 13.93
N TYR A 51 13.40 14.44 12.69
CA TYR A 51 12.58 14.15 11.52
C TYR A 51 12.08 12.70 11.54
N TRP A 52 12.97 11.73 11.81
CA TRP A 52 12.61 10.31 11.85
C TRP A 52 11.77 9.94 13.07
N GLU A 53 12.04 10.54 14.23
CA GLU A 53 11.21 10.37 15.44
C GLU A 53 9.77 10.83 15.17
N ARG A 54 9.58 12.04 14.63
CA ARG A 54 8.25 12.54 14.25
C ARG A 54 7.58 11.69 13.19
N LYS A 55 8.35 11.14 12.23
CA LYS A 55 7.80 10.23 11.21
C LYS A 55 7.34 8.90 11.79
N ALA A 56 8.10 8.34 12.75
CA ALA A 56 7.73 7.14 13.47
C ALA A 56 6.48 7.35 14.33
N GLU A 57 6.39 8.49 15.03
CA GLU A 57 5.19 8.85 15.79
C GLU A 57 3.95 8.99 14.89
N GLN A 58 4.10 9.62 13.72
CA GLN A 58 3.02 9.73 12.75
C GLN A 58 2.58 8.37 12.19
N SER A 59 3.51 7.43 11.95
CA SER A 59 3.13 6.08 11.51
C SER A 59 2.42 5.30 12.60
N LEU A 60 2.90 5.39 13.85
CA LEU A 60 2.26 4.76 15.01
C LEU A 60 0.86 5.33 15.25
N SER A 61 0.69 6.65 15.14
CA SER A 61 -0.61 7.31 15.26
C SER A 61 -1.58 6.89 14.16
N LYS A 62 -1.10 6.76 12.91
CA LYS A 62 -1.90 6.25 11.79
C LYS A 62 -2.28 4.78 11.97
N GLN A 63 -1.36 3.95 12.43
CA GLN A 63 -1.64 2.56 12.79
C GLN A 63 -2.67 2.48 13.90
N GLY A 64 -2.50 3.21 15.00
CA GLY A 64 -3.49 3.27 16.08
C GLY A 64 -4.84 3.86 15.64
N ALA A 65 -4.87 4.78 14.68
CA ALA A 65 -6.12 5.28 14.09
C ALA A 65 -6.81 4.23 13.19
N LEU A 66 -6.03 3.47 12.40
CA LEU A 66 -6.50 2.32 11.63
C LEU A 66 -7.01 1.23 12.56
N ASP A 67 -6.25 0.85 13.58
CA ASP A 67 -6.63 -0.18 14.55
C ASP A 67 -7.91 0.21 15.30
N ARG A 68 -8.08 1.49 15.66
CA ARG A 68 -9.33 1.99 16.25
C ARG A 68 -10.49 2.02 15.25
N ALA A 69 -10.24 2.33 13.99
CA ALA A 69 -11.26 2.30 12.95
C ALA A 69 -11.73 0.86 12.68
N ILE A 70 -10.78 -0.07 12.60
CA ILE A 70 -11.01 -1.52 12.56
C ILE A 70 -11.84 -1.92 13.79
N GLN A 71 -11.41 -1.63 15.01
CA GLN A 71 -12.18 -1.97 16.22
C GLN A 71 -13.59 -1.38 16.26
N ARG A 72 -13.80 -0.19 15.69
CA ARG A 72 -15.12 0.48 15.68
C ARG A 72 -16.06 -0.06 14.61
N GLU A 73 -15.51 -0.59 13.51
CA GLU A 73 -16.24 -1.23 12.43
C GLU A 73 -16.47 -2.73 12.70
N TYR A 74 -15.60 -3.36 13.48
CA TYR A 74 -15.81 -4.70 14.02
C TYR A 74 -16.85 -4.66 15.15
N VAL A 75 -18.12 -4.81 14.76
CA VAL A 75 -19.08 -5.60 15.55
C VAL A 75 -18.41 -6.94 15.85
N GLU A 76 -18.62 -7.53 17.04
CA GLU A 76 -18.10 -8.87 17.36
C GLU A 76 -18.68 -9.90 16.37
N VAL A 77 -18.05 -10.03 15.21
CA VAL A 77 -18.31 -11.11 14.27
C VAL A 77 -17.59 -12.30 14.88
N PRO A 78 -18.29 -13.39 15.27
CA PRO A 78 -17.63 -14.57 15.78
C PRO A 78 -16.60 -15.02 14.75
N ILE A 79 -15.33 -15.07 15.16
CA ILE A 79 -14.24 -15.52 14.30
C ILE A 79 -14.51 -17.00 14.00
N CYS A 80 -15.10 -17.28 12.84
CA CYS A 80 -15.08 -18.61 12.30
C CYS A 80 -13.62 -18.87 11.91
N GLU A 81 -12.95 -19.83 12.56
CA GLU A 81 -11.59 -20.16 12.18
C GLU A 81 -11.58 -20.52 10.68
N PRO A 82 -10.71 -19.93 9.84
CA PRO A 82 -10.73 -20.11 8.38
C PRO A 82 -10.64 -21.57 7.91
N ALA A 83 -10.27 -22.47 8.83
CA ALA A 83 -10.14 -23.90 8.61
C ALA A 83 -11.49 -24.64 8.50
N ASP A 84 -12.61 -24.07 8.94
CA ASP A 84 -13.90 -24.79 9.06
C ASP A 84 -15.02 -24.23 8.16
N ASN A 85 -14.71 -23.30 7.25
CA ASN A 85 -15.70 -22.84 6.28
C ASN A 85 -15.82 -23.86 5.13
N ASP A 86 -16.45 -24.99 5.41
CA ASP A 86 -16.65 -26.09 4.46
C ASP A 86 -17.43 -25.64 3.21
N ASP A 87 -18.35 -24.68 3.36
CA ASP A 87 -19.08 -24.08 2.23
C ASP A 87 -18.13 -23.39 1.24
N LEU A 88 -17.15 -22.61 1.75
CA LEU A 88 -16.15 -21.97 0.89
C LEU A 88 -15.20 -22.98 0.25
N LYS A 89 -14.84 -24.05 0.96
CA LYS A 89 -14.03 -25.13 0.36
C LYS A 89 -14.79 -25.80 -0.78
N GLU A 90 -16.08 -26.07 -0.59
CA GLU A 90 -16.91 -26.71 -1.60
C GLU A 90 -17.07 -25.81 -2.84
N ILE A 91 -17.34 -24.52 -2.66
CA ILE A 91 -17.45 -23.56 -3.77
C ILE A 91 -16.14 -23.50 -4.56
N ILE A 92 -14.99 -23.41 -3.88
CA ILE A 92 -13.67 -23.38 -4.51
C ILE A 92 -13.40 -24.68 -5.28
N GLN A 93 -13.77 -25.84 -4.72
CA GLN A 93 -13.63 -27.13 -5.39
C GLN A 93 -14.50 -27.22 -6.65
N GLN A 94 -15.80 -26.91 -6.55
CA GLN A 94 -16.73 -26.92 -7.67
C GLN A 94 -16.26 -25.99 -8.82
N GLN A 95 -15.76 -24.80 -8.46
CA GLN A 95 -15.27 -23.84 -9.45
C GLN A 95 -13.94 -24.29 -10.07
N ALA A 96 -13.04 -24.91 -9.30
CA ALA A 96 -11.80 -25.50 -9.83
C ALA A 96 -12.10 -26.64 -10.81
N TYR A 97 -13.09 -27.49 -10.51
CA TYR A 97 -13.54 -28.55 -11.42
C TYR A 97 -14.11 -28.00 -12.71
N ARG A 98 -14.99 -27.00 -12.62
CA ARG A 98 -15.56 -26.33 -13.80
C ARG A 98 -14.47 -25.77 -14.71
N LEU A 99 -13.47 -25.09 -14.15
CA LEU A 99 -12.38 -24.50 -14.93
C LEU A 99 -11.45 -25.56 -15.54
N HIS A 100 -11.22 -26.66 -14.84
CA HIS A 100 -10.45 -27.79 -15.37
C HIS A 100 -11.18 -28.48 -16.53
N ASP A 101 -12.49 -28.69 -16.41
CA ASP A 101 -13.32 -29.29 -17.47
C ASP A 101 -13.39 -28.40 -18.72
N LEU A 102 -13.25 -27.08 -18.56
CA LEU A 102 -13.06 -26.11 -19.64
C LEU A 102 -11.64 -26.12 -20.25
N GLY A 103 -10.73 -26.95 -19.76
CA GLY A 103 -9.36 -27.10 -20.26
C GLY A 103 -8.36 -26.05 -19.76
N CYS A 104 -8.69 -25.29 -18.69
CA CYS A 104 -7.75 -24.33 -18.12
C CYS A 104 -6.56 -25.02 -17.43
N SER A 105 -5.36 -24.44 -17.59
CA SER A 105 -4.17 -24.93 -16.89
C SER A 105 -4.26 -24.73 -15.37
N LEU A 106 -3.63 -25.61 -14.59
CA LEU A 106 -3.60 -25.52 -13.11
C LEU A 106 -3.12 -24.17 -12.58
N ARG A 107 -2.19 -23.53 -13.31
CA ARG A 107 -1.66 -22.21 -12.96
C ARG A 107 -2.69 -21.10 -13.20
N ALA A 108 -3.49 -21.21 -14.26
CA ALA A 108 -4.58 -20.29 -14.54
C ALA A 108 -5.71 -20.43 -13.51
N ILE A 109 -6.06 -21.66 -13.14
CA ILE A 109 -7.06 -21.95 -12.10
C ILE A 109 -6.64 -21.34 -10.76
N GLY A 110 -5.39 -21.58 -10.34
CA GLY A 110 -4.86 -21.00 -9.11
C GLY A 110 -4.89 -19.46 -9.10
N LYS A 111 -4.47 -18.84 -10.21
CA LYS A 111 -4.51 -17.37 -10.35
C LYS A 111 -5.93 -16.82 -10.27
N GLN A 112 -6.92 -17.49 -10.84
CA GLN A 112 -8.30 -17.03 -10.89
C GLN A 112 -9.06 -17.19 -9.58
N LEU A 113 -8.75 -18.24 -8.81
CA LEU A 113 -9.40 -18.52 -7.51
C LEU A 113 -8.60 -17.98 -6.31
N GLY A 114 -7.44 -17.35 -6.55
CA GLY A 114 -6.57 -16.87 -5.47
C GLY A 114 -5.89 -17.99 -4.66
N ILE A 115 -5.77 -19.19 -5.23
CA ILE A 115 -5.16 -20.37 -4.59
C ILE A 115 -3.86 -20.77 -5.27
N SER A 116 -2.99 -21.48 -4.55
CA SER A 116 -1.78 -22.05 -5.16
C SER A 116 -2.13 -23.07 -6.24
N HIS A 117 -1.41 -23.08 -7.36
CA HIS A 117 -1.58 -24.10 -8.41
C HIS A 117 -1.38 -25.54 -7.91
N MET A 118 -0.61 -25.72 -6.82
CA MET A 118 -0.45 -27.00 -6.12
C MET A 118 -1.75 -27.42 -5.40
N MET A 119 -2.48 -26.46 -4.83
CA MET A 119 -3.78 -26.69 -4.21
C MET A 119 -4.82 -27.04 -5.26
N ALA A 120 -4.82 -26.35 -6.41
CA ALA A 120 -5.65 -26.72 -7.56
C ALA A 120 -5.34 -28.14 -8.06
N SER A 121 -4.06 -28.54 -8.11
CA SER A 121 -3.65 -29.91 -8.45
C SER A 121 -4.20 -30.95 -7.47
N ARG A 122 -4.13 -30.69 -6.16
CA ARG A 122 -4.65 -31.59 -5.12
C ARG A 122 -6.16 -31.78 -5.28
N ILE A 123 -6.91 -30.68 -5.36
CA ILE A 123 -8.37 -30.69 -5.57
C ILE A 123 -8.75 -31.57 -6.77
N ILE A 124 -8.11 -31.36 -7.92
CA ILE A 124 -8.41 -32.12 -9.15
C ILE A 124 -8.04 -33.61 -9.03
N LYS A 125 -6.97 -33.94 -8.29
CA LYS A 125 -6.60 -35.34 -8.02
C LYS A 125 -7.59 -36.03 -7.10
N ASP A 126 -8.09 -35.32 -6.09
CA ASP A 126 -9.06 -35.87 -5.13
C ASP A 126 -10.39 -36.25 -5.83
N ARG A 127 -10.81 -35.52 -6.88
CA ARG A 127 -11.95 -35.88 -7.74
C ARG A 127 -11.77 -37.18 -8.52
N LYS A 128 -10.53 -37.53 -8.91
CA LYS A 128 -10.23 -38.75 -9.67
C LYS A 128 -10.14 -39.99 -8.78
N ALA A 129 -10.10 -39.82 -7.46
CA ALA A 129 -9.99 -40.89 -6.47
C ALA A 129 -11.35 -41.35 -5.92
N LEU A 130 -12.44 -40.67 -6.30
CA LEU A 130 -13.85 -41.03 -6.04
C LEU A 130 -14.44 -41.75 -7.25
#